data_AF-A0A931NZS4-F1
#
_entry.id   AF-A0A931NZS4-F1
#
_cell.length_a   1.000
_cell.length_b   1.000
_cell.length_c   1.000
_cell.angle_alpha   90.00
_cell.angle_beta   90.00
_cell.angle_gamma   90.00
#
_symmetry.space_group_name_H-M   'P 1'
#
loop_
_entity.id
_entity.type
_entity.pdbx_description
1 polymer ?
#
loop_
_entity_poly.entity_id
_entity_poly.type
_entity_poly.pdbx_seq_one_letter_code
_entity_poly.pdbx_strand_id
1 'polypeptide(L)' 'MARTTEEITEDIATAEAELADLASMPTKFTVYGQTIDNTDRIDYLRRRLRSLRAELNGTSVMQGPDLIV' A
#
# COMPACT_ATOMS: atom_id res chain seq x y z
N MET A 1 -3.29 13.69 -14.63
CA MET A 1 -4.02 14.25 -13.48
C MET A 1 -3.39 13.64 -12.24
N ALA A 2 -3.04 14.44 -11.23
CA ALA A 2 -2.49 13.93 -9.98
C ALA A 2 -3.65 13.34 -9.13
N ARG A 3 -3.41 12.24 -8.43
CA ARG A 3 -4.39 11.67 -7.48
C ARG A 3 -4.57 12.63 -6.30
N THR A 4 -5.79 12.67 -5.77
CA THR A 4 -6.10 13.43 -4.56
C THR A 4 -5.56 12.74 -3.30
N THR A 5 -5.39 13.52 -2.23
CA THR A 5 -5.00 13.01 -0.90
C THR A 5 -5.98 11.94 -0.39
N GLU A 6 -7.27 12.09 -0.69
CA GLU A 6 -8.33 11.14 -0.33
C GLU A 6 -8.15 9.80 -1.05
N GLU A 7 -7.94 9.83 -2.37
CA GLU A 7 -7.67 8.63 -3.18
C GLU A 7 -6.41 7.90 -2.70
N ILE A 8 -5.33 8.62 -2.39
CA ILE A 8 -4.08 8.00 -1.89
C ILE A 8 -4.30 7.35 -0.52
N THR A 9 -5.11 7.96 0.34
CA THR A 9 -5.39 7.43 1.68
C THR A 9 -6.26 6.16 1.62
N GLU A 10 -7.24 6.12 0.70
CA GLU A 10 -8.05 4.93 0.44
C GLU A 10 -7.20 3.78 -0.14
N ASP A 11 -6.30 4.10 -1.08
CA ASP A 11 -5.34 3.16 -1.65
C ASP A 11 -4.40 2.55 -0.58
N ILE A 12 -3.97 3.35 0.40
CA ILE A 12 -3.17 2.88 1.54
C ILE A 12 -3.99 1.92 2.41
N ALA A 13 -5.21 2.32 2.81
CA ALA A 13 -6.05 1.49 3.67
C ALA A 13 -6.36 0.13 3.04
N THR A 14 -6.62 0.11 1.73
CA THR A 14 -6.86 -1.12 0.96
C THR A 14 -5.63 -2.02 0.96
N ALA A 15 -4.45 -1.48 0.66
CA ALA A 15 -3.22 -2.25 0.63
C ALA A 15 -2.79 -2.75 2.04
N GLU A 16 -3.10 -2.00 3.10
CA GLU A 16 -2.89 -2.43 4.49
C GLU A 16 -3.82 -3.59 4.87
N ALA A 17 -5.09 -3.52 4.48
CA ALA A 17 -6.06 -4.59 4.71
C ALA A 17 -5.66 -5.89 3.96
N GLU A 18 -5.28 -5.80 2.68
CA GLU A 18 -4.77 -6.94 1.92
C GLU A 18 -3.51 -7.54 2.55
N LEU A 19 -2.57 -6.70 3.01
CA LEU A 19 -1.35 -7.18 3.65
C LEU A 19 -1.63 -7.85 5.00
N ALA A 20 -2.58 -7.32 5.78
CA ALA A 20 -3.00 -7.90 7.04
C ALA A 20 -3.69 -9.27 6.84
N ASP A 21 -4.54 -9.39 5.83
CA ASP A 21 -5.17 -10.66 5.47
C ASP A 21 -4.12 -11.70 5.07
N LEU A 22 -3.18 -11.33 4.21
CA LEU A 22 -2.07 -12.21 3.81
C LEU A 22 -1.14 -12.58 4.98
N ALA A 23 -0.95 -11.68 5.94
CA ALA A 23 -0.16 -11.94 7.14
C ALA A 23 -0.88 -12.88 8.13
N SER A 24 -2.20 -13.01 8.03
CA SER A 24 -2.98 -13.98 8.82
C SER A 24 -2.86 -15.41 8.30
N MET A 25 -2.38 -15.57 7.06
CA MET A 25 -2.19 -16.86 6.40
C MET A 25 -0.70 -17.25 6.33
N PRO A 26 -0.39 -18.56 6.22
CA PRO A 26 0.94 -19.00 5.87
C PRO A 26 1.37 -18.37 4.53
N THR A 27 2.60 -17.88 4.44
CA THR A 27 3.15 -17.32 3.19
C THR A 27 3.16 -18.34 2.06
N LYS A 28 3.32 -19.63 2.40
CA LYS A 28 3.30 -20.75 1.46
C LYS A 28 2.37 -21.83 1.99
N PHE A 29 1.41 -22.27 1.19
CA PHE A 29 0.48 -23.32 1.56
C PHE A 29 0.01 -24.09 0.32
N THR A 30 -0.49 -25.31 0.52
CA THR A 30 -0.99 -26.16 -0.57
C THR A 30 -2.50 -26.29 -0.50
N VAL A 31 -3.19 -25.99 -1.60
CA VAL A 31 -4.65 -26.16 -1.74
C VAL A 31 -4.93 -26.90 -3.03
N TYR A 32 -5.71 -27.99 -2.96
CA TYR A 32 -6.02 -28.86 -4.11
C TYR A 32 -4.78 -29.32 -4.90
N GLY A 33 -3.66 -29.56 -4.22
CA GLY A 33 -2.39 -29.98 -4.85
C GLY A 33 -1.59 -28.85 -5.51
N GLN A 34 -2.07 -27.60 -5.47
CA GLN A 34 -1.35 -26.43 -5.94
C GLN A 34 -0.66 -25.73 -4.77
N THR A 35 0.63 -25.43 -4.92
CA THR A 35 1.36 -24.58 -3.96
C THR A 35 1.10 -23.12 -4.28
N ILE A 36 0.46 -22.42 -3.34
CA ILE A 36 0.29 -20.97 -3.37
C ILE A 36 1.46 -20.37 -2.59
N ASP A 37 2.19 -19.45 -3.23
CA ASP A 37 3.27 -18.68 -2.64
C ASP A 37 2.92 -17.19 -2.69
N ASN A 38 2.62 -16.62 -1.54
CA ASN A 38 2.24 -15.22 -1.38
C ASN A 38 3.44 -14.28 -1.21
N THR A 39 4.69 -14.78 -1.27
CA THR A 39 5.89 -13.96 -1.06
C THR A 39 5.92 -12.75 -2.00
N ASP A 40 5.73 -12.98 -3.30
CA ASP A 40 5.75 -11.90 -4.30
C ASP A 40 4.60 -10.92 -4.11
N ARG A 41 3.42 -11.40 -3.70
CA ARG A 41 2.25 -10.57 -3.42
C ARG A 41 2.49 -9.66 -2.22
N ILE A 42 3.06 -10.21 -1.14
CA ILE A 42 3.44 -9.48 0.06
C ILE A 42 4.47 -8.40 -0.27
N ASP A 43 5.51 -8.75 -1.04
CA ASP A 43 6.55 -7.79 -1.44
C ASP A 43 5.99 -6.70 -2.34
N TYR A 44 5.09 -7.04 -3.27
CA TYR A 44 4.38 -6.07 -4.08
C TYR A 44 3.58 -5.08 -3.22
N LEU A 45 2.77 -5.57 -2.28
CA LEU A 45 1.95 -4.73 -1.40
C LEU A 45 2.81 -3.81 -0.52
N ARG A 46 3.92 -4.32 0.02
CA ARG A 46 4.88 -3.51 0.79
C ARG A 46 5.52 -2.40 -0.04
N ARG A 47 5.89 -2.69 -1.29
CA ARG A 47 6.43 -1.67 -2.21
C ARG A 47 5.36 -0.65 -2.58
N ARG A 48 4.14 -1.10 -2.87
CA ARG A 48 3.00 -0.22 -3.17
C ARG A 48 2.70 0.72 -2.00
N LEU A 49 2.65 0.21 -0.77
CA LEU A 49 2.45 1.03 0.43
C LEU A 49 3.56 2.07 0.61
N ARG A 50 4.82 1.71 0.36
CA ARG A 50 5.93 2.66 0.41
C ARG A 50 5.76 3.78 -0.61
N SER A 51 5.39 3.44 -1.85
CA SER A 51 5.17 4.44 -2.91
C SER A 51 3.98 5.35 -2.60
N LEU A 52 2.86 4.79 -2.14
CA LEU A 52 1.66 5.57 -1.78
C LEU A 52 1.92 6.51 -0.61
N ARG A 53 2.63 6.06 0.43
CA ARG A 53 3.02 6.92 1.55
C ARG A 53 3.99 8.03 1.12
N ALA A 54 4.88 7.75 0.18
CA ALA A 54 5.76 8.77 -0.40
C ALA A 54 4.97 9.78 -1.23
N GLU A 55 3.98 9.34 -2.01
CA GLU A 55 3.06 10.18 -2.77
C GLU A 55 2.25 11.07 -1.82
N LEU A 56 1.70 10.49 -0.74
CA LEU A 56 0.96 11.23 0.29
C LEU A 56 1.83 12.31 0.94
N ASN A 57 3.05 11.97 1.36
CA ASN A 57 3.98 12.93 1.95
C ASN A 57 4.36 14.04 0.95
N GLY A 58 4.57 13.70 -0.33
CA GLY A 58 4.84 14.68 -1.38
C GLY A 58 3.67 15.64 -1.60
N THR A 59 2.44 15.12 -1.62
CA THR A 59 1.21 15.91 -1.71
C THR A 59 1.00 16.77 -0.47
N SER A 60 1.24 16.25 0.73
CA SER A 60 1.14 17.03 1.98
C SER A 60 2.18 18.16 2.07
N VAL A 61 3.37 17.99 1.48
CA VAL A 61 4.38 19.07 1.41
C VAL A 61 3.98 20.14 0.40
N MET A 62 3.40 19.77 -0.74
CA MET A 62 2.88 20.74 -1.72
C MET A 62 1.60 21.46 -1.27
N GLN A 63 0.85 20.89 -0.32
CA GLN A 63 -0.33 21.50 0.31
C GLN A 63 -0.02 22.16 1.67
N GLY A 64 1.22 22.06 2.15
CA GLY A 64 1.69 22.76 3.35
C GLY A 64 1.55 24.27 3.14
N PRO A 65 1.28 25.05 4.21
CA PRO A 65 1.01 26.47 4.05
C PRO A 65 2.21 27.13 3.40
N ASP A 66 1.99 27.72 2.23
CA ASP A 66 2.69 28.91 1.77
C ASP A 66 2.44 30.00 2.82
N LEU A 67 3.10 29.87 3.97
CA LEU A 67 3.18 30.92 4.97
C LEU A 67 4.24 31.87 4.44
N ILE A 68 3.73 32.86 3.69
CA ILE A 68 4.42 34.07 3.26
C ILE A 68 5.37 34.55 4.38
N VAL A 69 6.65 34.71 4.04
CA VAL A 69 7.54 35.68 4.69
C VAL A 69 8.08 36.60 3.60
#